data_AF-A0A7W9S547-F1
#
_entry.id   AF-A0A7W9S547-F1
#
_cell.length_a   1.000
_cell.length_b   1.000
_cell.length_c   1.000
_cell.angle_alpha   90.00
_cell.angle_beta   90.00
_cell.angle_gamma   90.00
#
_symmetry.space_group_name_H-M   'P 1'
#
loop_
_entity.id
_entity.type
_entity.pdbx_description
1 polymer ?
#
loop_
_entity_poly.entity_id
_entity_poly.type
_entity_poly.pdbx_seq_one_letter_code
_entity_poly.pdbx_strand_id
1 'polypeptide(L)' 'MRGAFGFLKWTPDVFWASTLTEYFMAIEGHNEANGGKKKVDGPSDDEMAKMLAKYG' A
#
# COMPACT_ATOMS: atom_id res chain seq x y z
N MET A 1 8.99 8.97 -5.94
CA MET A 1 8.06 9.30 -7.04
C MET A 1 7.89 8.20 -8.10
N ARG A 2 8.56 7.04 -8.02
CA ARG A 2 8.38 5.92 -8.97
C ARG A 2 6.94 5.40 -9.07
N GLY A 3 6.13 5.59 -8.02
CA GLY A 3 4.72 5.21 -8.06
C GLY A 3 3.85 6.14 -8.91
N ALA A 4 3.83 7.43 -8.54
CA ALA A 4 3.15 8.50 -9.28
C ALA A 4 3.45 8.50 -10.79
N PHE A 5 4.72 8.59 -11.18
CA PHE A 5 5.10 8.71 -12.59
C PHE A 5 5.24 7.36 -13.30
N GLY A 6 5.37 6.27 -12.54
CA GLY A 6 5.59 4.93 -13.07
C GLY A 6 4.27 4.22 -13.35
N PHE A 7 3.61 3.73 -12.31
CA PHE A 7 2.42 2.88 -12.45
C PHE A 7 1.12 3.67 -12.49
N LEU A 8 1.05 4.82 -11.79
CA LEU A 8 -0.11 5.72 -11.90
C LEU A 8 -0.09 6.59 -13.16
N LYS A 9 1.07 6.70 -13.83
CA LYS A 9 1.25 7.50 -15.06
C LYS A 9 0.80 8.96 -14.92
N TRP A 10 0.87 9.51 -13.71
CA TRP A 10 0.53 10.92 -13.50
C TRP A 10 1.54 11.81 -14.22
N THR A 11 1.06 12.94 -14.73
CA THR A 11 1.94 14.02 -15.16
C THR A 11 2.42 14.80 -13.94
N PRO A 12 3.56 15.53 -14.03
CA PRO A 12 4.06 16.32 -12.91
C PRO A 12 3.05 17.32 -12.35
N ASP A 13 2.23 17.95 -13.21
CA ASP A 13 1.18 18.88 -12.80
C ASP A 13 0.11 18.21 -11.92
N VAL A 14 -0.38 17.02 -12.30
CA VAL A 14 -1.33 16.25 -11.50
C VAL A 14 -0.72 15.86 -10.15
N PHE A 15 0.54 15.43 -10.14
CA PHE A 15 1.22 15.05 -8.90
C PHE A 15 1.36 16.21 -7.91
N TRP A 16 1.78 17.38 -8.39
CA TRP A 16 1.97 18.55 -7.52
C TRP A 16 0.67 19.24 -7.11
N ALA A 17 -0.42 19.04 -7.87
CA ALA A 17 -1.74 19.52 -7.50
C ALA A 17 -2.46 18.61 -6.50
N SER A 18 -2.00 17.37 -6.34
CA SER A 18 -2.64 16.36 -5.48
C SER A 18 -2.13 16.39 -4.05
N THR A 19 -3.01 16.10 -3.10
CA THR A 19 -2.69 15.87 -1.69
C THR A 19 -2.07 14.49 -1.47
N LEU A 20 -1.40 14.32 -0.33
CA LEU A 20 -0.84 13.02 0.07
C LEU A 20 -1.91 11.93 0.20
N THR A 21 -3.11 12.30 0.68
CA THR A 21 -4.25 11.39 0.81
C THR A 21 -4.71 10.89 -0.57
N GLU A 22 -4.87 11.79 -1.53
CA GLU A 22 -5.27 11.43 -2.91
C GLU A 22 -4.25 10.52 -3.57
N TYR A 23 -2.95 10.78 -3.34
CA TYR A 23 -1.90 9.90 -3.83
C TYR A 23 -2.02 8.48 -3.26
N PHE A 24 -2.26 8.32 -1.96
CA PHE A 24 -2.43 6.98 -1.37
C PHE A 24 -3.72 6.29 -1.83
N MET A 25 -4.84 7.00 -1.92
CA MET A 25 -6.09 6.45 -2.47
C MET A 25 -5.91 5.97 -3.91
N ALA A 26 -5.17 6.73 -4.73
CA ALA A 26 -4.88 6.34 -6.11
C ALA A 26 -3.99 5.08 -6.17
N ILE A 27 -3.01 4.96 -5.27
CA ILE A 27 -2.20 3.73 -5.16
C ILE A 27 -3.06 2.54 -4.75
N GLU A 28 -3.92 2.70 -3.74
CA GLU A 28 -4.82 1.65 -3.27
C GLU A 28 -5.76 1.19 -4.39
N GLY A 29 -6.43 2.12 -5.07
CA GLY A 29 -7.30 1.81 -6.21
C GLY A 29 -6.54 1.15 -7.37
N HIS A 30 -5.31 1.59 -7.65
CA HIS A 30 -4.46 0.94 -8.67
C HIS A 30 -4.10 -0.49 -8.28
N ASN A 31 -3.74 -0.73 -7.01
CA ASN A 31 -3.42 -2.07 -6.53
C ASN A 31 -4.65 -2.98 -6.57
N GLU A 32 -5.81 -2.50 -6.14
CA GLU A 32 -7.08 -3.24 -6.21
C GLU A 32 -7.42 -3.63 -7.66
N ALA A 33 -7.31 -2.68 -8.59
CA ALA A 33 -7.57 -2.92 -10.01
C ALA A 33 -6.61 -3.92 -10.66
N ASN A 34 -5.38 -4.04 -10.16
CA ASN A 34 -4.35 -4.93 -10.68
C ASN A 34 -4.21 -6.24 -9.87
N GLY A 35 -5.21 -6.58 -9.06
CA GLY A 35 -5.22 -7.85 -8.31
C GLY A 35 -4.18 -7.90 -7.18
N GLY A 36 -3.72 -6.74 -6.71
CA GLY A 36 -2.92 -6.60 -5.50
C GLY A 36 -3.66 -7.29 -4.36
N LYS A 37 -3.07 -8.38 -3.84
CA LYS A 37 -3.63 -9.11 -2.70
C LYS A 37 -3.87 -8.12 -1.56
N LYS A 38 -5.02 -8.29 -0.89
CA LYS A 38 -5.47 -7.52 0.28
C LYS A 38 -4.31 -7.18 1.21
N LYS A 39 -4.42 -6.03 1.89
CA LYS A 39 -3.61 -5.62 3.05
C LYS A 39 -3.07 -6.87 3.73
N VAL A 40 -1.73 -6.96 3.83
CA VAL A 40 -1.06 -8.03 4.56
C VAL A 40 -1.85 -8.21 5.86
N ASP A 41 -2.63 -9.28 5.93
CA ASP A 41 -3.39 -9.58 7.13
C ASP A 41 -2.34 -9.74 8.23
N GLY A 42 -2.60 -9.16 9.39
CA GLY A 42 -1.70 -9.29 10.52
C GLY A 42 -1.38 -10.76 10.80
N PRO A 43 -0.26 -11.05 11.48
CA PRO A 43 0.04 -12.43 11.87
C PRO A 43 -1.18 -13.05 12.55
N SER A 44 -1.48 -14.29 12.17
CA SER A 44 -2.53 -15.07 12.82
C SER A 44 -2.25 -15.21 14.32
N ASP A 45 -3.27 -15.50 15.13
CA ASP A 45 -3.12 -15.68 16.58
C ASP A 45 -2.04 -16.71 16.93
N ASP A 46 -1.92 -17.78 16.13
CA ASP A 46 -0.89 -18.80 16.27
C ASP A 46 0.52 -18.27 15.95
N GLU A 47 0.66 -17.42 14.93
CA GLU A 47 1.93 -16.77 14.61
C GLU A 47 2.33 -15.77 15.68
N MET A 48 1.37 -15.01 16.21
CA MET A 48 1.57 -14.11 17.35
C MET A 48 2.01 -14.88 18.60
N ALA A 49 1.35 -16.01 18.91
CA ALA A 49 1.71 -16.85 20.06
C ALA A 49 3.13 -17.42 19.93
N LYS A 50 3.52 -17.87 18.73
CA LYS A 50 4.89 -18.37 18.47
C LYS A 50 5.93 -17.26 18.57
N MET A 51 5.63 -16.05 18.11
CA MET A 51 6.53 -14.90 18.24
C MET A 51 6.70 -14.50 19.70
N LEU A 52 5.61 -14.46 20.47
CA LEU A 52 5.65 -14.20 21.91
C LEU A 52 6.46 -15.27 22.66
N ALA A 53 6.28 -16.55 22.35
CA ALA A 53 7.05 -17.62 22.99
C ALA A 53 8.56 -17.58 22.66
N LYS A 54 8.93 -16.99 21.51
CA LYS A 54 10.32 -16.93 21.05
C LYS A 54 11.06 -15.65 21.49
N TYR A 55 10.34 -14.54 21.64
CA TYR A 55 10.94 -13.22 21.84
C TYR A 55 10.33 -12.41 23.00
N GLY A 56 9.25 -12.88 23.62
CA GLY A 56 8.70 -12.34 24.87
C GLY A 56 9.37 -12.95 26.08
#